data_AF-A0AAD6L060-F1
#
_entry.id   AF-A0AAD6L060-F1
#
_cell.length_a   1.000
_cell.length_b   1.000
_cell.length_c   1.000
_cell.angle_alpha   90.00
_cell.angle_beta   90.00
_cell.angle_gamma   90.00
#
_symmetry.space_group_name_H-M   'P 1'
#
loop_
_entity.id
_entity.type
_entity.pdbx_description
1 polymer ?
#
loop_
_entity_poly.entity_id
_entity_poly.type
_entity_poly.pdbx_seq_one_letter_code
_entity_poly.pdbx_strand_id
1 'polypeptide(L)'
;MVSTSPSKEDRSTGKWTEGDPARRAKWWYSTFHAVTAMIGAGVLSLPYAMAYLGWGPGIMVLALSWCMTLNTMWQMIQLHECVPGTRFDRYIDLGRHAFGPKLGPWIVLPQQLIVQVGCDIVYMVTGGKCLKKFMEMTCASCTPIRQSYWILIFGGIHFFLSQLPNFNSVAGVSLAAAVMSLRYLV
;
A
#
# COMPACT_ATOMS: atom_id res chain seq x y z
N MET A 1 -32.24 7.89 -43.17
CA MET A 1 -32.11 8.03 -41.70
C MET A 1 -31.58 6.72 -41.16
N VAL A 2 -30.28 6.64 -40.89
CA VAL A 2 -29.65 5.43 -40.32
C VAL A 2 -29.84 5.49 -38.81
N SER A 3 -30.58 4.51 -38.29
CA SER A 3 -30.79 4.32 -36.86
C SER A 3 -29.55 3.65 -36.28
N THR A 4 -28.66 4.42 -35.67
CA THR A 4 -27.54 3.88 -34.88
C THR A 4 -28.08 3.37 -33.55
N SER A 5 -28.10 2.05 -33.39
CA SER A 5 -28.28 1.39 -32.09
C SER A 5 -27.17 1.81 -31.12
N PRO A 6 -27.47 2.10 -29.85
CA PRO A 6 -26.43 2.44 -28.88
C PRO A 6 -25.51 1.24 -28.63
N SER A 7 -24.20 1.50 -28.63
CA SER A 7 -23.16 0.51 -28.36
C SER A 7 -23.24 0.03 -26.91
N LYS A 8 -22.83 -1.23 -26.67
CA LYS A 8 -22.89 -1.92 -25.37
C LYS A 8 -22.07 -1.26 -24.24
N GLU A 9 -21.32 -0.20 -24.52
CA GLU A 9 -20.54 0.56 -23.54
C GLU A 9 -21.41 1.43 -22.62
N ASP A 10 -22.59 1.83 -23.09
CA ASP A 10 -23.52 2.74 -22.39
C ASP A 10 -24.36 2.07 -21.28
N ARG A 11 -24.17 0.78 -21.02
CA ARG A 11 -24.91 0.03 -19.99
C ARG A 11 -24.15 -0.14 -18.66
N SER A 12 -22.92 0.36 -18.56
CA SER A 12 -22.11 0.26 -17.33
C SER A 12 -21.99 1.57 -16.54
N THR A 13 -22.55 2.66 -17.05
CA THR A 13 -22.79 3.92 -16.31
C THR A 13 -23.94 3.70 -15.32
N GLY A 14 -23.65 2.89 -14.30
CA GLY A 14 -24.42 2.83 -13.06
C GLY A 14 -24.49 4.24 -12.49
N LYS A 15 -25.64 4.87 -12.71
CA LYS A 15 -26.02 6.19 -12.22
C LYS A 15 -25.80 6.23 -10.71
N TRP A 16 -24.72 6.87 -10.29
CA TRP A 16 -24.33 7.02 -8.89
C TRP A 16 -25.41 7.76 -8.12
N THR A 17 -26.15 7.05 -7.27
CA THR A 17 -27.16 7.65 -6.39
C THR A 17 -26.49 8.17 -5.12
N GLU A 18 -26.69 9.46 -4.82
CA GLU A 18 -26.35 10.03 -3.52
C GLU A 18 -27.08 9.25 -2.41
N GLY A 19 -26.34 8.49 -1.60
CA GLY A 19 -26.91 7.69 -0.51
C GLY A 19 -26.31 6.30 -0.31
N ASP A 20 -25.39 5.86 -1.16
CA ASP A 20 -24.72 4.56 -0.99
C ASP A 20 -23.96 4.51 0.38
N PRO A 21 -24.23 3.52 1.25
CA PRO A 21 -23.51 3.35 2.53
C PRO A 21 -21.98 3.23 2.36
N ALA A 22 -21.49 2.86 1.17
CA ALA A 22 -20.07 2.90 0.83
C ALA A 22 -19.45 4.32 0.89
N ARG A 23 -20.28 5.38 0.77
CA ARG A 23 -19.83 6.78 0.70
C ARG A 23 -19.76 7.50 2.05
N ARG A 24 -19.99 6.82 3.18
CA ARG A 24 -19.94 7.42 4.53
C ARG A 24 -18.52 7.47 5.13
N ALA A 25 -17.48 7.46 4.30
CA ALA A 25 -16.11 7.59 4.75
C ALA A 25 -15.81 9.06 5.11
N LYS A 26 -15.55 9.32 6.40
CA LYS A 26 -15.12 10.64 6.86
C LYS A 26 -13.62 10.85 6.58
N TRP A 27 -13.17 12.09 6.41
CA TRP A 27 -11.78 12.39 6.04
C TRP A 27 -10.74 11.80 7.00
N TRP A 28 -11.04 11.76 8.30
CA TRP A 28 -10.14 11.17 9.30
C TRP A 28 -9.87 9.68 9.03
N TYR A 29 -10.84 8.90 8.53
CA TYR A 29 -10.59 7.50 8.16
C TYR A 29 -9.56 7.41 7.03
N SER A 30 -9.68 8.26 6.00
CA SER A 30 -8.72 8.32 4.90
C SER A 30 -7.32 8.70 5.41
N THR A 31 -7.23 9.66 6.32
CA THR A 31 -5.96 10.07 6.93
C THR A 31 -5.34 8.94 7.73
N PHE A 32 -6.10 8.25 8.57
CA PHE A 32 -5.60 7.11 9.35
C PHE A 32 -5.12 5.96 8.45
N HIS A 33 -5.87 5.63 7.39
CA HIS A 33 -5.46 4.60 6.44
C HIS A 33 -4.18 4.99 5.68
N ALA A 34 -4.07 6.26 5.24
CA ALA A 34 -2.88 6.75 4.57
C ALA A 34 -1.65 6.72 5.50
N VAL A 35 -1.78 7.21 6.73
CA VAL A 35 -0.70 7.18 7.73
C VAL A 35 -0.30 5.74 8.05
N THR A 36 -1.26 4.84 8.28
CA THR A 36 -0.98 3.42 8.56
C THR A 36 -0.27 2.74 7.39
N ALA A 37 -0.63 3.07 6.14
CA ALA A 37 0.05 2.55 4.96
C ALA A 37 1.50 3.06 4.84
N MET A 38 1.78 4.27 5.31
CA MET A 38 3.12 4.86 5.30
C MET A 38 4.00 4.41 6.47
N ILE A 39 3.42 4.19 7.65
CA ILE A 39 4.10 3.65 8.83
C ILE A 39 4.26 2.13 8.64
N GLY A 40 5.24 1.76 7.82
CA GLY A 40 5.59 0.37 7.50
C GLY A 40 7.07 0.10 7.66
N ALA A 41 7.57 -0.92 6.95
CA ALA A 41 9.00 -1.27 7.00
C ALA A 41 9.94 -0.12 6.60
N GLY A 42 9.46 0.86 5.81
CA GLY A 42 10.23 2.04 5.40
C GLY A 42 10.62 2.98 6.54
N VAL A 43 9.84 3.06 7.63
CA VAL A 43 10.19 3.93 8.77
C VAL A 43 11.34 3.36 9.60
N LEU A 44 11.56 2.04 9.55
CA LEU A 44 12.62 1.38 10.32
C LEU A 44 14.03 1.79 9.87
N SER A 45 14.20 2.22 8.62
CA SER A 45 15.47 2.76 8.10
C SER A 45 15.68 4.23 8.42
N LEU A 46 14.66 4.95 8.91
CA LEU A 46 14.74 6.40 9.14
C LEU A 46 15.80 6.79 10.19
N PRO A 47 15.89 6.13 11.37
CA PRO A 47 16.90 6.48 12.37
C PRO A 47 18.32 6.27 11.85
N TYR A 48 18.51 5.20 11.07
CA TYR A 48 19.79 4.91 10.42
C TYR A 48 20.15 6.03 9.43
N ALA A 49 19.24 6.42 8.53
CA ALA A 49 19.48 7.53 7.61
C ALA A 49 19.79 8.86 8.32
N MET A 50 19.04 9.17 9.39
CA MET A 50 19.28 10.36 10.22
C MET A 50 20.64 10.34 10.91
N ALA A 51 21.15 9.17 11.31
CA ALA A 51 22.49 9.04 11.88
C ALA A 51 23.60 9.36 10.86
N TYR A 52 23.41 9.01 9.59
CA TYR A 52 24.38 9.31 8.52
C TYR A 52 24.31 10.77 8.03
N LEU A 53 23.10 11.33 7.88
CA LEU A 53 22.91 12.69 7.37
C LEU A 53 23.06 13.77 8.47
N GLY A 54 22.92 13.38 9.73
CA GLY A 54 22.83 14.31 10.86
C GLY A 54 21.47 15.04 10.91
N TRP A 55 21.23 15.72 12.03
CA TRP A 55 19.94 16.34 12.31
C TRP A 55 19.55 17.45 11.32
N GLY A 56 20.47 18.36 10.97
CA GLY A 56 20.18 19.50 10.09
C GLY A 56 19.81 19.06 8.66
N PRO A 57 20.71 18.40 7.92
CA PRO A 57 20.42 17.91 6.57
C PRO A 57 19.29 16.86 6.57
N GLY A 58 19.23 16.01 7.58
CA GLY A 58 18.17 15.01 7.73
C GLY A 58 16.77 15.64 7.83
N ILE A 59 16.57 16.60 8.76
CA ILE A 59 15.29 17.31 8.89
C ILE A 59 14.93 18.06 7.60
N MET A 60 15.91 18.71 6.97
CA MET A 60 15.68 19.43 5.71
C MET A 60 15.17 18.50 4.60
N VAL A 61 15.80 17.35 4.40
CA VAL A 61 15.38 16.37 3.38
C VAL A 61 14.01 15.80 3.73
N LEU A 62 13.71 15.55 5.01
CA LEU A 62 12.39 15.08 5.45
C LEU A 62 11.30 16.12 5.19
N ALA A 63 11.54 17.38 5.51
CA ALA A 63 10.60 18.47 5.25
C ALA A 63 10.35 18.63 3.74
N LEU A 64 11.41 18.59 2.92
CA LEU A 64 11.30 18.63 1.46
C LEU A 64 10.48 17.45 0.92
N SER A 65 10.80 16.24 1.35
CA SER A 65 10.10 15.02 0.95
C SER A 65 8.62 15.05 1.35
N TRP A 66 8.31 15.57 2.54
CA TRP A 66 6.95 15.76 3.01
C TRP A 66 6.16 16.74 2.14
N CYS A 67 6.74 17.92 1.84
CA CYS A 67 6.13 18.89 0.92
C CYS A 67 5.89 18.30 -0.48
N MET A 68 6.87 17.57 -1.02
CA MET A 68 6.71 16.89 -2.32
C MET A 68 5.58 15.86 -2.28
N THR A 69 5.47 15.08 -1.19
CA THR A 69 4.42 14.06 -1.02
C THR A 69 3.03 14.68 -0.94
N LEU A 70 2.88 15.79 -0.21
CA LEU A 70 1.61 16.51 -0.15
C LEU A 70 1.22 17.09 -1.53
N ASN A 71 2.19 17.64 -2.25
CA ASN A 71 1.95 18.16 -3.60
C ASN A 71 1.53 17.04 -4.58
N THR A 72 2.19 15.88 -4.55
CA THR A 72 1.81 14.75 -5.43
C THR A 72 0.46 14.15 -5.04
N MET A 73 0.14 14.04 -3.75
CA MET A 73 -1.20 13.64 -3.30
C MET A 73 -2.26 14.61 -3.82
N TRP A 74 -2.03 15.92 -3.70
CA TRP A 74 -2.95 16.92 -4.23
C TRP A 74 -3.16 16.77 -5.73
N GLN A 75 -2.08 16.63 -6.51
CA GLN A 75 -2.17 16.41 -7.95
C GLN A 75 -2.93 15.14 -8.31
N MET A 76 -2.70 14.04 -7.58
CA MET A 76 -3.40 12.77 -7.80
C MET A 76 -4.91 12.92 -7.57
N ILE A 77 -5.32 13.64 -6.53
CA ILE A 77 -6.75 13.90 -6.25
C ILE A 77 -7.39 14.67 -7.42
N GLN A 78 -6.72 15.69 -7.95
CA GLN A 78 -7.24 16.46 -9.09
C GLN A 78 -7.31 15.62 -10.38
N LEU A 79 -6.31 14.76 -10.60
CA LEU A 79 -6.24 13.86 -11.75
C LEU A 79 -7.30 12.75 -11.69
N HIS A 80 -7.71 12.35 -10.49
CA HIS A 80 -8.66 11.26 -10.27
C HIS A 80 -10.06 11.60 -10.79
N GLU A 81 -10.44 12.88 -10.82
CA GLU A 81 -11.70 13.39 -11.37
C GLU A 81 -11.48 14.45 -12.48
N CYS A 82 -10.38 14.34 -13.24
CA CYS A 82 -10.03 15.35 -14.25
C CYS A 82 -11.04 15.47 -15.40
N VAL A 83 -11.88 14.45 -15.60
CA VAL A 83 -12.97 14.45 -16.59
C VAL A 83 -14.31 14.39 -15.83
N PRO A 84 -15.22 15.38 -16.00
CA PRO A 84 -16.52 15.36 -15.35
C PRO A 84 -17.29 14.05 -15.63
N GLY A 85 -17.70 13.37 -14.57
CA GLY A 85 -18.47 12.12 -14.65
C GLY A 85 -17.64 10.84 -14.82
N THR A 86 -16.31 10.92 -14.92
CA THR A 86 -15.43 9.74 -14.97
C THR A 86 -14.43 9.77 -13.82
N ARG A 87 -14.32 8.66 -13.08
CA ARG A 87 -13.44 8.50 -11.93
C ARG A 87 -12.33 7.50 -12.26
N PHE A 88 -11.07 7.94 -12.20
CA PHE A 88 -9.92 7.11 -12.53
C PHE A 88 -9.34 6.41 -11.31
N ASP A 89 -9.96 5.33 -10.85
CA ASP A 89 -9.53 4.61 -9.63
C ASP A 89 -8.20 3.83 -9.76
N ARG A 90 -7.68 3.63 -10.97
CA ARG A 90 -6.44 2.88 -11.20
C ARG A 90 -5.42 3.73 -11.94
N TYR A 91 -4.16 3.65 -11.51
CA TYR A 91 -3.05 4.34 -12.18
C TYR A 91 -2.92 3.98 -13.65
N ILE A 92 -3.20 2.72 -14.02
CA ILE A 92 -3.15 2.29 -15.43
C ILE A 92 -4.21 2.98 -16.30
N ASP A 93 -5.39 3.24 -15.75
CA ASP A 93 -6.49 3.88 -16.47
C ASP A 93 -6.25 5.38 -16.59
N LEU A 94 -5.73 6.00 -15.53
CA LEU A 94 -5.25 7.39 -15.57
C LEU A 94 -4.08 7.54 -16.57
N GLY A 95 -3.14 6.60 -16.58
CA GLY A 95 -2.02 6.56 -17.52
C GLY A 95 -2.48 6.43 -18.97
N ARG A 96 -3.47 5.58 -19.23
CA ARG A 96 -4.11 5.46 -20.56
C ARG A 96 -4.74 6.77 -21.02
N HIS A 97 -5.38 7.47 -20.09
CA HIS A 97 -5.99 8.77 -20.39
C HIS A 97 -4.93 9.84 -20.69
N ALA A 98 -3.88 9.94 -19.87
CA ALA A 98 -2.87 10.98 -20.00
C ALA A 98 -1.86 10.77 -21.14
N PHE A 99 -1.42 9.53 -21.38
CA PHE A 99 -0.36 9.21 -22.36
C PHE A 99 -0.86 8.38 -23.56
N GLY A 100 -2.17 8.10 -23.61
CA GLY A 100 -2.79 7.30 -24.66
C GLY A 100 -2.84 5.80 -24.36
N PRO A 101 -3.63 5.04 -25.14
CA PRO A 101 -4.06 3.67 -24.79
C PRO A 101 -2.93 2.64 -24.77
N LYS A 102 -1.84 2.88 -25.54
CA LYS A 102 -0.69 1.98 -25.60
C LYS A 102 0.46 2.45 -24.71
N LEU A 103 0.85 3.72 -24.79
CA LEU A 103 2.01 4.25 -24.06
C LEU A 103 1.77 4.38 -22.54
N GLY A 104 0.55 4.77 -22.14
CA GLY A 104 0.21 4.93 -20.71
C GLY A 104 0.46 3.70 -19.85
N PRO A 105 -0.09 2.52 -20.20
CA PRO A 105 0.19 1.28 -19.49
C PRO A 105 1.68 0.92 -19.46
N TRP A 106 2.40 1.15 -20.56
CA TRP A 106 3.84 0.83 -20.65
C TRP A 106 4.72 1.69 -19.75
N ILE A 107 4.29 2.91 -19.41
CA ILE A 107 5.02 3.79 -18.49
C ILE A 107 4.66 3.48 -17.04
N VAL A 108 3.36 3.39 -16.75
CA VAL A 108 2.85 3.28 -15.37
C VAL A 108 3.07 1.89 -14.78
N LEU A 109 2.83 0.84 -15.56
CA LEU A 109 2.84 -0.54 -15.04
C LEU A 109 4.24 -0.97 -14.57
N PRO A 110 5.35 -0.71 -15.29
CA PRO A 110 6.68 -1.05 -14.79
C PRO A 110 7.02 -0.35 -13.48
N GLN A 111 6.67 0.94 -13.34
CA GLN A 111 6.90 1.69 -12.11
C GLN A 111 6.12 1.09 -10.93
N GLN A 112 4.85 0.77 -11.15
CA GLN A 112 4.01 0.14 -10.13
C GLN A 112 4.51 -1.25 -9.73
N LEU A 113 4.95 -2.07 -10.70
CA LEU A 113 5.50 -3.40 -10.43
C LEU A 113 6.84 -3.34 -9.67
N ILE A 114 7.73 -2.42 -10.04
CA ILE A 114 9.02 -2.25 -9.35
C ILE A 114 8.80 -1.92 -7.87
N VAL A 115 7.91 -0.96 -7.58
CA VAL A 115 7.60 -0.58 -6.20
C VAL A 115 6.94 -1.74 -5.44
N GLN A 116 5.96 -2.42 -6.05
CA GLN A 116 5.26 -3.53 -5.40
C GLN A 116 6.20 -4.69 -5.08
N VAL A 117 6.97 -5.17 -6.06
CA VAL A 117 7.91 -6.28 -5.88
C VAL A 117 9.01 -5.89 -4.87
N GLY A 118 9.51 -4.66 -4.93
CA GLY A 118 10.49 -4.15 -3.98
C GLY A 118 9.95 -4.14 -2.54
N CYS A 119 8.73 -3.63 -2.33
CA CYS A 119 8.06 -3.65 -1.04
C CYS A 119 7.87 -5.08 -0.53
N ASP A 120 7.37 -5.98 -1.38
CA ASP A 120 7.13 -7.39 -1.00
C ASP A 120 8.43 -8.06 -0.54
N ILE A 121 9.55 -7.86 -1.25
CA ILE A 121 10.87 -8.37 -0.85
C ILE A 121 11.29 -7.82 0.52
N VAL A 122 11.17 -6.51 0.73
CA VAL A 122 11.55 -5.86 1.99
C VAL A 122 10.73 -6.39 3.16
N TYR A 123 9.41 -6.54 2.98
CA TYR A 123 8.52 -7.09 4.01
C TYR A 123 8.85 -8.55 4.31
N MET A 124 9.13 -9.36 3.30
CA MET A 124 9.50 -10.77 3.46
C MET A 124 10.80 -10.94 4.26
N VAL A 125 11.83 -10.16 3.93
CA VAL A 125 13.12 -10.20 4.63
C VAL A 125 12.98 -9.68 6.07
N THR A 126 12.23 -8.60 6.27
CA THR A 126 12.03 -7.99 7.59
C THR A 126 11.20 -8.91 8.48
N GLY A 127 10.09 -9.46 7.98
CA GLY A 127 9.25 -10.42 8.70
C GLY A 127 10.01 -11.69 9.09
N GLY A 128 10.81 -12.25 8.17
CA GLY A 128 11.68 -13.40 8.47
C GLY A 128 12.72 -13.08 9.55
N LYS A 129 13.33 -11.88 9.51
CA LYS A 129 14.26 -11.41 10.56
C LYS A 129 13.58 -11.31 11.93
N CYS A 130 12.38 -10.74 11.97
CA CYS A 130 11.59 -10.62 13.19
C CYS A 130 11.21 -11.99 13.75
N LEU A 131 10.75 -12.92 12.90
CA LEU A 131 10.37 -14.28 13.31
C LEU A 131 11.57 -15.06 13.87
N LYS A 132 12.73 -14.99 13.22
CA LYS A 132 13.96 -15.57 13.74
C LYS A 132 14.27 -15.04 15.14
N LYS A 133 14.23 -13.71 15.32
CA LYS A 133 14.53 -13.09 16.61
C LYS A 133 13.53 -13.50 17.69
N PHE A 134 12.25 -13.58 17.36
CA PHE A 134 11.22 -14.05 18.27
C PHE A 134 11.48 -15.48 18.77
N MET A 135 11.90 -16.37 17.87
CA MET A 135 12.20 -17.76 18.22
C MET A 135 13.50 -17.90 19.03
N GLU A 136 14.51 -17.09 18.74
CA GLU A 136 15.73 -17.02 19.56
C GLU A 136 15.43 -16.53 21.00
N MET A 137 14.46 -15.63 21.17
CA MET A 137 14.07 -15.13 22.50
C MET A 137 13.22 -16.14 23.28
N THR A 138 12.33 -16.88 22.62
CA THR A 138 11.43 -17.85 23.28
C THR A 138 12.08 -19.21 23.51
N CYS A 139 13.04 -19.60 22.68
CA CYS A 139 13.77 -20.86 22.79
C CYS A 139 15.28 -20.63 22.67
N ALA A 140 15.92 -20.24 23.77
CA ALA A 140 17.35 -19.99 23.83
C ALA A 140 18.23 -21.25 23.55
N SER A 141 17.66 -22.46 23.72
CA SER A 141 18.35 -23.73 23.52
C SER A 141 18.05 -24.39 22.16
N CYS A 142 17.25 -23.75 21.30
CA CYS A 142 16.93 -24.29 19.98
C CYS A 142 18.14 -24.18 19.02
N THR A 143 18.29 -25.15 18.13
CA THR A 143 19.36 -25.13 17.12
C THR A 143 19.21 -23.91 16.20
N PRO A 144 20.27 -23.11 15.99
CA PRO A 144 20.18 -21.93 15.14
C PRO A 144 19.99 -22.34 13.67
N ILE A 145 18.85 -21.94 13.10
CA ILE A 145 18.51 -22.17 11.69
C ILE A 145 18.99 -20.97 10.86
N ARG A 146 19.37 -21.22 9.59
CA ARG A 146 19.73 -20.14 8.64
C ARG A 146 18.55 -19.19 8.41
N GLN A 147 18.87 -17.90 8.23
CA GLN A 147 17.86 -16.85 8.03
C GLN A 147 16.96 -17.09 6.81
N SER A 148 17.51 -17.68 5.75
CA SER A 148 16.76 -18.00 4.54
C SER A 148 15.53 -18.86 4.81
N TYR A 149 15.63 -19.82 5.74
CA TYR A 149 14.50 -20.68 6.09
C TYR A 149 13.41 -19.91 6.85
N TRP A 150 13.76 -18.96 7.72
CA TRP A 150 12.79 -18.11 8.40
C TRP A 150 12.03 -17.20 7.43
N ILE A 151 12.71 -16.70 6.39
CA ILE A 151 12.07 -15.94 5.30
C ILE A 151 11.10 -16.83 4.52
N LEU A 152 11.49 -18.07 4.20
CA LEU A 152 10.61 -19.03 3.52
C LEU A 152 9.38 -19.41 4.36
N ILE A 153 9.56 -19.64 5.68
CA ILE A 153 8.46 -19.92 6.61
C ILE A 153 7.49 -18.73 6.65
N PHE A 154 8.01 -17.52 6.83
CA PHE A 154 7.20 -16.30 6.81
C PHE A 154 6.45 -16.14 5.47
N GLY A 155 7.11 -16.45 4.36
CA GLY A 155 6.52 -16.47 3.03
C GLY A 155 5.40 -17.50 2.85
N GLY A 156 5.57 -18.70 3.39
CA GLY A 156 4.52 -19.72 3.38
C GLY A 156 3.27 -19.27 4.12
N ILE A 157 3.44 -18.62 5.27
CA ILE A 157 2.32 -18.02 6.02
C ILE A 157 1.62 -16.94 5.18
N HIS A 158 2.39 -16.02 4.58
CA HIS A 158 1.85 -14.98 3.70
C HIS A 158 1.14 -15.56 2.47
N PHE A 159 1.67 -16.62 1.87
CA PHE A 159 1.05 -17.30 0.73
C PHE A 159 -0.30 -17.91 1.11
N PHE A 160 -0.40 -18.53 2.29
CA PHE A 160 -1.68 -19.07 2.77
C PHE A 160 -2.68 -17.94 3.07
N LEU A 161 -2.24 -16.86 3.73
CA LEU A 161 -3.07 -15.69 4.00
C LEU A 161 -3.54 -15.00 2.71
N SER A 162 -2.74 -15.01 1.64
CA SER A 162 -3.13 -14.41 0.36
C SER A 162 -4.22 -15.19 -0.38
N GLN A 163 -4.46 -16.46 -0.03
CA GLN A 163 -5.58 -17.24 -0.57
C GLN A 163 -6.92 -16.89 0.10
N LEU A 164 -6.92 -16.09 1.18
CA LEU A 164 -8.17 -15.69 1.84
C LEU A 164 -8.93 -14.70 0.93
N PRO A 165 -10.17 -15.04 0.51
CA PRO A 165 -10.87 -14.30 -0.53
C PRO A 165 -11.45 -12.96 -0.06
N ASN A 166 -11.38 -12.65 1.24
CA ASN A 166 -12.08 -11.51 1.80
C ASN A 166 -11.29 -10.83 2.94
N PHE A 167 -11.28 -9.49 2.96
CA PHE A 167 -10.62 -8.69 4.00
C PHE A 167 -11.16 -9.00 5.42
N ASN A 168 -12.43 -9.39 5.52
CA ASN A 168 -13.05 -9.82 6.77
C ASN A 168 -12.38 -11.07 7.39
N SER A 169 -11.78 -11.95 6.57
CA SER A 169 -11.04 -13.12 7.07
C SER A 169 -9.67 -12.76 7.63
N VAL A 170 -9.06 -11.67 7.15
CA VAL A 170 -7.78 -11.15 7.64
C VAL A 170 -7.97 -10.25 8.87
N ALA A 171 -9.18 -9.72 9.08
CA ALA A 171 -9.51 -8.87 10.22
C ALA A 171 -9.16 -9.50 11.59
N GLY A 172 -9.26 -10.83 11.72
CA GLY A 172 -8.84 -11.54 12.93
C GLY A 172 -7.32 -11.45 13.19
N VAL A 173 -6.50 -11.57 12.13
CA VAL A 173 -5.04 -11.38 12.21
C VAL A 173 -4.73 -9.92 12.55
N SER A 174 -5.43 -8.97 11.93
CA SER A 174 -5.29 -7.54 12.24
C SER A 174 -5.67 -7.21 13.69
N LEU A 175 -6.73 -7.82 14.22
CA LEU A 175 -7.14 -7.66 15.63
C LEU A 175 -6.07 -8.21 16.58
N ALA A 176 -5.54 -9.40 16.31
CA ALA A 176 -4.47 -9.98 17.12
C ALA A 176 -3.20 -9.10 17.11
N ALA A 177 -2.82 -8.59 15.94
CA ALA A 177 -1.71 -7.65 15.81
C ALA A 177 -1.97 -6.35 16.60
N ALA A 178 -3.18 -5.80 16.54
CA ALA A 178 -3.55 -4.60 17.29
C ALA A 178 -3.46 -4.82 18.81
N VAL A 179 -3.95 -5.97 19.31
CA VAL A 179 -3.86 -6.33 20.73
C VAL A 179 -2.39 -6.47 21.17
N MET A 180 -1.55 -7.14 20.37
CA MET A 180 -0.11 -7.27 20.66
C MET A 180 0.59 -5.90 20.71
N SER A 181 0.32 -5.02 19.76
CA SER A 181 0.89 -3.66 19.76
C SER A 181 0.46 -2.83 20.97
N LEU A 182 -0.79 -2.95 21.41
CA LEU A 182 -1.27 -2.29 22.64
C LEU A 182 -0.57 -2.83 23.89
N ARG A 183 -0.24 -4.13 23.94
CA ARG A 183 0.54 -4.72 25.04
C ARG A 183 1.99 -4.28 25.07
N TYR A 184 2.57 -3.84 23.95
CA TYR A 184 3.90 -3.24 23.93
C TYR A 184 3.91 -1.78 24.37
N LEU A 185 2.78 -1.09 24.27
CA LEU A 185 2.63 0.32 24.64
C LEU A 185 2.32 0.52 26.14
N VAL A 186 1.80 -0.53 26.81
CA VAL A 186 1.46 -0.56 28.25
C VAL A 186 2.55 -1.32 29.01
#